data_AF-A0A8C9K1R3-F1
#
_entry.id   AF-A0A8C9K1R3-F1
#
_cell.length_a   1.000
_cell.length_b   1.000
_cell.length_c   1.000
_cell.angle_alpha   90.00
_cell.angle_beta   90.00
_cell.angle_gamma   90.00
#
_symmetry.space_group_name_H-M   'P 1'
#
loop_
_entity.id
_entity.type
_entity.pdbx_description
1 polymer ?
#
loop_
_entity_poly.entity_id
_entity_poly.type
_entity_poly.pdbx_seq_one_letter_code
_entity_poly.pdbx_strand_id
1 'polypeptide(L)'
;MPTAYKEKMKELSVLSLICSCFYSQPHPNTIYQYGDMEVKQLDKRASGQSFEVILKSPSDLSPESPVLSSPPKRKDTSLEGLQKRLEAAEERRKVRSPPLPPGPEEGGQEAWMGTDRGPAHLHLSSQELHAAEVRRNKEQREEMSG
;
A
#
# COMPACT_ATOMS: atom_id res chain seq x y z
N MET A 1 32.95 15.72 24.88
CA MET A 1 33.80 16.46 23.93
C MET A 1 34.83 17.28 24.72
N PRO A 2 36.13 17.16 24.44
CA PRO A 2 37.17 17.90 25.18
C PRO A 2 36.95 19.42 25.08
N THR A 3 37.06 20.14 26.19
CA THR A 3 36.87 21.60 26.27
C THR A 3 37.77 22.35 25.29
N ALA A 4 39.00 21.87 25.11
CA ALA A 4 39.98 22.41 24.17
C ALA A 4 39.52 22.36 22.70
N TYR A 5 38.83 21.29 22.29
CA TYR A 5 38.25 21.19 20.94
C TYR A 5 37.15 22.22 20.73
N LYS A 6 36.33 22.46 21.76
CA LYS A 6 35.26 23.46 21.71
C LYS A 6 35.82 24.89 21.57
N GLU A 7 36.95 25.16 22.19
CA GLU A 7 37.63 26.46 22.09
C GLU A 7 38.27 26.65 20.71
N LYS A 8 38.97 25.63 20.19
CA LYS A 8 39.55 25.66 18.84
C LYS A 8 38.52 25.83 17.73
N MET A 9 37.31 25.31 17.93
CA MET A 9 36.20 25.49 16.97
C MET A 9 35.58 26.89 17.01
N LYS A 10 35.75 27.65 18.10
CA LYS A 10 35.32 29.06 18.17
C LYS A 10 36.30 30.01 17.51
N GLU A 11 37.59 29.65 17.50
CA GLU A 11 38.67 30.38 16.80
C GLU A 11 38.49 30.38 15.28
N LEU A 12 37.72 29.43 14.74
CA LEU A 12 37.27 29.45 13.35
C LEU A 12 36.10 30.44 13.24
N SER A 13 36.44 31.70 12.98
CA SER A 13 35.57 32.90 12.97
C SER A 13 34.21 32.72 12.28
N VAL A 14 34.13 31.88 11.24
CA VAL A 14 32.87 31.62 10.52
C VAL A 14 32.09 30.42 11.07
N LEU A 15 32.78 29.43 11.65
CA LEU A 15 32.13 28.26 12.24
C LEU A 15 31.42 28.61 13.55
N SER A 16 31.94 29.54 14.35
CA SER A 16 31.24 30.04 15.53
C SER A 16 29.94 30.77 15.18
N LEU A 17 29.88 31.38 13.99
CA LEU A 17 28.71 32.12 13.50
C LEU A 17 27.63 31.19 12.91
N ILE A 18 28.02 30.11 12.23
CA ILE A 18 27.09 29.22 11.52
C ILE A 18 26.78 27.92 12.27
N CYS A 19 27.58 27.53 13.25
CA CYS A 19 27.40 26.28 13.98
C CYS A 19 26.52 26.48 15.21
N SER A 20 25.25 26.09 15.07
CA SER A 20 24.25 26.06 16.15
C SER A 20 24.67 25.25 17.39
N CYS A 21 25.66 24.35 17.26
CA CYS A 21 26.26 23.63 18.38
C CYS A 21 27.02 24.52 19.37
N PHE A 22 27.42 25.73 18.97
CA PHE A 22 28.17 26.68 19.80
C PHE A 22 27.34 27.88 20.27
N TYR A 23 26.31 28.26 19.50
CA TYR A 23 25.38 29.33 19.84
C TYR A 23 24.15 28.77 20.56
N SER A 24 24.37 28.21 21.75
CA SER A 24 23.30 27.62 22.57
C SER A 24 22.53 28.65 23.40
N GLN A 25 22.49 29.94 23.02
CA GLN A 25 21.65 30.89 23.75
C GLN A 25 20.18 30.55 23.48
N PRO A 26 19.45 29.96 24.45
CA PRO A 26 18.03 29.77 24.31
C PRO A 26 17.43 31.16 24.53
N HIS A 27 17.14 31.87 23.44
CA HIS A 27 16.43 33.13 23.55
C HIS A 27 15.06 32.83 24.21
N PRO A 28 14.78 33.42 25.37
CA PRO A 28 13.59 33.08 26.14
C PRO A 28 12.36 33.65 25.43
N ASN A 29 11.55 32.78 24.82
CA ASN A 29 10.18 33.07 24.38
C ASN A 29 9.97 34.42 23.64
N THR A 30 10.93 34.83 22.81
CA THR A 30 10.77 36.05 22.01
C THR A 30 10.27 35.66 20.63
N ILE A 31 9.02 36.00 20.36
CA ILE A 31 8.48 36.13 19.01
C ILE A 31 9.53 36.90 18.18
N TYR A 32 10.09 36.28 17.16
CA TYR A 32 11.07 36.92 16.29
C TYR A 32 10.31 37.56 15.13
N GLN A 33 10.20 38.89 15.14
CA GLN A 33 9.57 39.66 14.08
C GLN A 33 10.63 40.12 13.09
N TYR A 34 10.55 39.65 11.85
CA TYR A 34 11.41 40.05 10.74
C TYR A 34 10.54 40.62 9.62
N GLY A 35 10.25 41.92 9.67
CA GLY A 35 9.36 42.58 8.70
C GLY A 35 7.96 41.95 8.67
N ASP A 36 7.62 41.34 7.54
CA ASP A 36 6.36 40.61 7.33
C ASP A 36 6.37 39.17 7.86
N MET A 37 7.50 38.69 8.40
CA MET A 37 7.66 37.34 8.92
C MET A 37 7.64 37.34 10.45
N GLU A 38 6.69 36.64 11.05
CA GLU A 38 6.59 36.39 12.49
C GLU A 38 6.93 34.92 12.77
N VAL A 39 7.86 34.66 13.68
CA VAL A 39 8.21 33.30 14.11
C VAL A 39 7.81 33.08 15.56
N LYS A 40 6.92 32.11 15.80
CA LYS A 40 6.45 31.71 17.13
C LYS A 40 6.98 30.32 17.49
N GLN A 41 7.71 30.22 18.58
CA GLN A 41 8.18 28.91 19.06
C GLN A 41 6.99 28.08 19.57
N LEU A 42 6.98 26.79 19.23
CA LEU A 42 5.97 25.84 19.69
C LEU A 42 6.54 24.95 20.79
N ASP A 43 7.29 23.90 20.44
CA ASP A 43 7.79 22.93 21.40
C ASP A 43 9.30 22.69 21.25
N LYS A 44 9.93 22.32 22.36
CA LYS A 44 11.31 21.84 22.39
C LYS A 44 11.35 20.49 23.08
N ARG A 45 11.91 19.49 22.40
CA ARG A 45 12.10 18.12 22.90
C ARG A 45 13.52 17.65 22.64
N ALA A 46 13.92 16.55 23.25
CA ALA A 46 15.28 16.01 23.08
C ALA A 46 15.65 15.74 21.60
N SER A 47 14.65 15.42 20.76
CA SER A 47 14.88 15.17 19.33
C SER A 47 14.89 16.43 18.46
N GLY A 48 14.53 17.61 18.99
CA GLY A 48 14.54 18.84 18.20
C GLY A 48 13.60 19.93 18.71
N GLN A 49 13.38 20.94 17.86
CA GLN A 49 12.56 22.11 18.16
C GLN A 49 11.56 22.34 17.02
N SER A 50 10.37 22.82 17.36
CA SER A 50 9.33 23.20 16.40
C SER A 50 8.95 24.68 16.58
N PHE A 51 8.52 25.29 15.48
CA PHE A 51 8.07 26.68 15.43
C PHE A 51 7.02 26.84 14.34
N GLU A 52 6.16 27.83 14.52
CA GLU A 52 5.19 28.32 13.55
C GLU A 52 5.75 29.58 12.90
N VAL A 53 5.69 29.66 11.56
CA VAL A 53 6.09 30.86 10.80
C VAL A 53 4.83 31.43 10.18
N ILE A 54 4.51 32.67 10.53
CA ILE A 54 3.38 33.41 9.98
C ILE A 54 3.98 34.48 9.07
N LEU A 55 3.70 34.37 7.78
CA LEU A 55 4.00 35.43 6.81
C LEU A 55 2.75 36.30 6.67
N LYS A 56 2.86 37.58 7.00
CA LYS A 56 1.81 38.56 6.69
C LYS A 56 1.61 38.55 5.18
N SER A 57 0.36 38.35 4.77
CA SER A 57 0.05 38.39 3.36
C SER A 57 0.12 39.84 2.86
N PRO A 58 0.61 40.12 1.64
CA PRO A 58 0.56 41.47 1.08
C PRO A 58 -0.88 42.04 0.93
N SER A 59 -1.91 41.22 1.19
CA SER A 59 -3.32 41.48 0.94
C SER A 59 -4.16 41.64 2.22
N ASP A 60 -3.55 41.65 3.41
CA ASP A 60 -4.23 41.80 4.72
C ASP A 60 -4.94 43.16 4.94
N LEU A 61 -5.03 44.00 3.91
CA LEU A 61 -5.92 45.17 3.89
C LEU A 61 -7.37 44.80 3.50
N SER A 62 -7.70 43.53 3.26
CA SER A 62 -9.06 43.08 2.94
C SER A 62 -9.57 42.07 3.99
N PRO A 63 -10.52 42.44 4.86
CA PRO A 63 -11.01 41.62 5.98
C PRO A 63 -11.87 40.40 5.58
N GLU A 64 -11.92 40.04 4.30
CA GLU A 64 -12.80 39.00 3.76
C GLU A 64 -11.99 37.91 3.04
N SER A 65 -11.21 37.14 3.81
CA SER A 65 -10.87 35.79 3.36
C SER A 65 -12.07 34.89 3.69
N PRO A 66 -12.75 34.28 2.69
CA PRO A 66 -13.80 33.33 2.99
C PRO A 66 -13.16 32.19 3.77
N VAL A 67 -13.69 31.93 4.96
CA VAL A 67 -13.41 30.74 5.74
C VAL A 67 -13.65 29.55 4.82
N LEU A 68 -12.58 29.09 4.15
CA LEU A 68 -12.60 27.87 3.37
C LEU A 68 -12.92 26.80 4.39
N SER A 69 -14.18 26.40 4.33
CA SER A 69 -14.78 25.47 5.25
C SER A 69 -13.82 24.31 5.40
N SER A 70 -13.29 24.15 6.62
CA SER A 70 -12.78 22.85 7.06
C SER A 70 -13.67 21.77 6.44
N PRO A 71 -13.11 20.70 5.84
CA PRO A 71 -13.93 19.61 5.32
C PRO A 71 -14.98 19.31 6.38
N PRO A 72 -16.29 19.37 6.06
CA PRO A 72 -17.33 19.33 7.07
C PRO A 72 -17.00 18.14 7.95
N LYS A 73 -16.77 18.37 9.26
CA LYS A 73 -16.40 17.31 10.21
C LYS A 73 -17.37 16.17 9.96
N ARG A 74 -16.92 15.17 9.20
CA ARG A 74 -17.75 14.02 8.92
C ARG A 74 -17.78 13.35 10.28
N LYS A 75 -18.93 13.47 10.93
CA LYS A 75 -19.36 12.57 11.99
C LYS A 75 -19.42 11.22 11.29
N ASP A 76 -18.25 10.60 11.17
CA ASP A 76 -18.08 9.33 10.49
C ASP A 76 -18.92 8.34 11.29
N THR A 77 -20.12 8.12 10.75
CA THR A 77 -20.92 6.92 10.81
C THR A 77 -20.53 5.99 11.95
N SER A 78 -21.42 5.86 12.94
CA SER A 78 -21.31 4.84 13.99
C SER A 78 -20.97 3.47 13.37
N LEU A 79 -20.34 2.61 14.16
CA LEU A 79 -19.98 1.25 13.75
C LEU A 79 -21.16 0.54 13.05
N GLU A 80 -22.37 0.69 13.58
CA GLU A 80 -23.61 0.18 12.98
C GLU A 80 -23.90 0.77 11.59
N GLY A 81 -23.73 2.09 11.42
CA GLY A 81 -23.93 2.78 10.15
C GLY A 81 -22.92 2.33 9.07
N LEU A 82 -21.70 1.96 9.46
CA LEU A 82 -20.71 1.37 8.56
C LEU A 82 -21.07 -0.08 8.19
N GLN A 83 -21.46 -0.90 9.16
CA GLN A 83 -21.88 -2.30 8.92
C GLN A 83 -23.06 -2.38 7.95
N LYS A 84 -24.09 -1.56 8.15
CA LYS A 84 -25.26 -1.51 7.27
C LYS A 84 -24.90 -1.14 5.82
N ARG A 85 -23.90 -0.26 5.64
CA ARG A 85 -23.39 0.11 4.30
C ARG A 85 -22.62 -1.02 3.64
N LEU A 86 -21.88 -1.82 4.41
CA LEU A 86 -21.16 -3.00 3.93
C LEU A 86 -22.12 -4.10 3.50
N GLU A 87 -23.10 -4.44 4.35
CA GLU A 87 -24.12 -5.46 4.07
C GLU A 87 -24.93 -5.10 2.81
N ALA A 88 -25.36 -3.85 2.68
CA ALA A 88 -26.06 -3.38 1.48
C ALA A 88 -25.19 -3.49 0.21
N ALA A 89 -23.87 -3.36 0.34
CA ALA A 89 -22.95 -3.55 -0.79
C ALA A 89 -22.75 -5.02 -1.15
N GLU A 90 -22.80 -5.91 -0.16
CA GLU A 90 -22.72 -7.35 -0.33
C GLU A 90 -23.97 -7.92 -1.00
N GLU A 91 -25.16 -7.52 -0.57
CA GLU A 91 -26.43 -7.88 -1.22
C GLU A 91 -26.43 -7.49 -2.71
N ARG A 92 -25.97 -6.27 -3.04
CA ARG A 92 -25.82 -5.84 -4.44
C ARG A 92 -24.85 -6.71 -5.25
N ARG A 93 -23.82 -7.29 -4.63
CA ARG A 93 -22.95 -8.26 -5.31
C ARG A 93 -23.68 -9.58 -5.50
N LYS A 94 -24.34 -10.09 -4.46
CA LYS A 94 -25.04 -11.37 -4.47
C LYS A 94 -26.19 -11.44 -5.47
N VAL A 95 -26.90 -10.33 -5.69
CA VAL A 95 -27.95 -10.23 -6.72
C VAL A 95 -27.36 -10.16 -8.14
N ARG A 96 -26.14 -9.61 -8.30
CA ARG A 96 -25.49 -9.43 -9.61
C ARG A 96 -24.63 -10.63 -10.04
N SER A 97 -24.07 -11.38 -9.10
CA SER A 97 -23.34 -12.61 -9.37
C SER A 97 -24.27 -13.82 -9.25
N PRO A 98 -24.23 -14.81 -10.17
CA PRO A 98 -24.78 -16.12 -9.89
C PRO A 98 -24.25 -16.63 -8.52
N PRO A 99 -25.03 -17.42 -7.76
CA PRO A 99 -24.54 -18.02 -6.52
C PRO A 99 -23.19 -18.67 -6.78
N LEU A 100 -22.15 -18.25 -6.06
CA LEU A 100 -20.89 -18.98 -6.07
C LEU A 100 -21.19 -20.40 -5.60
N PRO A 101 -20.68 -21.44 -6.28
CA PRO A 101 -20.89 -22.81 -5.83
C PRO A 101 -20.38 -22.95 -4.39
N PRO A 102 -21.05 -23.75 -3.54
CA PRO A 102 -20.54 -24.03 -2.20
C PRO A 102 -19.09 -24.52 -2.33
N GLY A 103 -18.20 -23.96 -1.50
CA GLY A 103 -16.83 -24.46 -1.39
C GLY A 103 -16.85 -25.94 -1.01
N PRO A 104 -15.77 -26.70 -1.27
CA PRO A 104 -15.77 -28.13 -1.00
C PRO A 104 -15.85 -28.36 0.51
N GLU A 105 -17.07 -28.54 1.00
CA GLU A 105 -17.36 -29.16 2.27
C GLU A 105 -17.01 -30.65 2.14
N GLU A 106 -16.23 -31.11 3.11
CA GLU A 106 -15.73 -32.46 3.35
C GLU A 106 -16.49 -33.59 2.59
N GLY A 107 -15.91 -34.02 1.47
CA GLY A 107 -16.47 -35.03 0.58
C GLY A 107 -15.70 -35.07 -0.74
N GLY A 108 -14.39 -35.27 -0.64
CA GLY A 108 -13.49 -35.27 -1.78
C GLY A 108 -13.80 -36.38 -2.79
N GLN A 109 -13.39 -36.13 -4.03
CA GLN A 109 -13.07 -37.09 -5.10
C GLN A 109 -14.20 -37.82 -5.88
N GLU A 110 -15.21 -37.11 -6.39
CA GLU A 110 -16.02 -37.73 -7.47
C GLU A 110 -16.47 -36.79 -8.59
N ALA A 111 -16.47 -35.47 -8.39
CA ALA A 111 -16.98 -34.54 -9.41
C ALA A 111 -15.95 -34.06 -10.46
N TRP A 112 -14.64 -34.24 -10.24
CA TRP A 112 -13.60 -33.79 -11.19
C TRP A 112 -13.13 -34.87 -12.18
N MET A 113 -13.58 -36.12 -12.04
CA MET A 113 -13.22 -37.21 -12.97
C MET A 113 -14.05 -37.23 -14.28
N GLY A 114 -14.91 -36.24 -14.50
CA GLY A 114 -15.81 -36.22 -15.67
C GLY A 114 -15.23 -35.57 -16.94
N THR A 115 -14.16 -34.77 -16.85
CA THR A 115 -13.67 -33.99 -18.00
C THR A 115 -12.14 -33.87 -18.07
N ASP A 116 -11.39 -34.80 -17.47
CA ASP A 116 -9.94 -34.89 -17.70
C ASP A 116 -9.61 -36.09 -18.59
N ARG A 117 -10.14 -36.07 -19.83
CA ARG A 117 -9.62 -36.95 -20.90
C ARG A 117 -8.36 -36.30 -21.47
N GLY A 118 -7.35 -36.19 -20.61
CA GLY A 118 -6.09 -35.53 -20.90
C GLY A 118 -5.26 -36.25 -21.99
N PRO A 119 -4.12 -35.66 -22.40
CA PRO A 119 -3.26 -36.16 -23.48
C PRO A 119 -2.80 -37.62 -23.33
N ALA A 120 -2.78 -38.13 -22.10
CA ALA A 120 -2.42 -39.52 -21.78
C ALA A 120 -3.45 -40.54 -22.31
N HIS A 121 -4.75 -40.23 -22.25
CA HIS A 121 -5.79 -41.13 -22.79
C HIS A 121 -5.71 -41.21 -24.32
N LEU A 122 -5.36 -40.11 -24.99
CA LEU A 122 -5.13 -40.10 -26.45
C LEU A 122 -3.88 -40.89 -26.83
N HIS A 123 -2.80 -40.79 -26.03
CA HIS A 123 -1.59 -41.59 -26.25
C HIS A 123 -1.82 -43.08 -26.06
N LEU A 124 -2.56 -43.48 -25.01
CA LEU A 124 -2.88 -44.89 -24.77
C LEU A 124 -3.74 -45.46 -25.90
N SER A 125 -4.77 -44.72 -26.33
CA SER A 125 -5.61 -45.12 -27.46
C SER A 125 -4.81 -45.25 -28.77
N SER A 126 -3.88 -44.33 -29.01
CA SER A 126 -2.98 -44.39 -30.19
C SER A 126 -2.06 -45.63 -30.13
N GLN A 127 -1.50 -45.95 -28.97
CA GLN A 127 -0.66 -47.12 -28.78
C GLN A 127 -1.44 -48.43 -28.97
N GLU A 128 -2.68 -48.51 -28.49
CA GLU A 128 -3.55 -49.68 -28.66
C GLU A 128 -3.93 -49.91 -30.12
N LEU A 129 -4.23 -48.84 -30.87
CA LEU A 129 -4.48 -48.92 -32.31
C LEU A 129 -3.24 -49.42 -33.07
N HIS A 130 -2.06 -48.90 -32.74
CA HIS A 130 -0.81 -49.36 -33.34
C HIS A 130 -0.54 -50.85 -33.04
N ALA A 131 -0.78 -51.29 -31.81
CA ALA A 131 -0.62 -52.70 -31.44
C ALA A 131 -1.65 -53.62 -32.12
N ALA A 132 -2.87 -53.14 -32.40
CA ALA A 132 -3.87 -53.88 -33.16
C ALA A 132 -3.48 -54.00 -34.65
N GLU A 133 -2.98 -52.92 -35.24
CA GLU A 133 -2.55 -52.91 -36.64
C GLU A 133 -1.36 -53.86 -36.87
N VAL A 134 -0.38 -53.88 -35.97
CA VAL A 134 0.78 -54.78 -36.08
C VAL A 134 0.34 -56.25 -36.01
N ARG A 135 -0.63 -56.59 -35.15
CA ARG A 135 -1.17 -57.96 -35.06
C ARG A 135 -1.88 -58.36 -36.35
N ARG A 136 -2.75 -57.49 -36.86
CA ARG A 136 -3.43 -57.70 -38.14
C ARG A 136 -2.43 -57.87 -39.29
N ASN A 137 -1.40 -57.04 -39.37
CA ASN A 137 -0.39 -57.11 -40.43
C ASN A 137 0.41 -58.42 -40.36
N LYS A 138 0.72 -58.89 -39.15
CA LYS A 138 1.38 -60.19 -38.94
C LYS A 138 0.50 -61.34 -39.46
N GLU A 139 -0.78 -61.36 -39.11
CA GLU A 139 -1.73 -62.38 -39.57
C GLU A 139 -1.86 -62.36 -41.10
N GLN A 140 -2.01 -61.18 -41.72
CA GLN A 140 -2.06 -61.07 -43.18
C GLN A 140 -0.76 -61.53 -43.86
N ARG A 141 0.40 -61.32 -43.22
CA ARG A 141 1.69 -61.79 -43.74
C ARG A 141 1.82 -63.31 -43.64
N GLU A 142 1.29 -63.91 -42.58
CA GLU A 142 1.25 -65.37 -42.42
C GLU A 142 0.27 -66.01 -43.41
N GLU A 143 -0.91 -65.41 -43.64
CA GLU A 143 -1.86 -65.86 -44.66
C GLU A 143 -1.32 -65.77 -46.10
N MET A 144 -0.54 -64.73 -46.43
CA MET A 144 0.08 -64.61 -47.77
C MET A 144 1.36 -65.45 -47.93
N SER A 145 1.88 -66.03 -46.85
CA SER A 145 3.10 -66.84 -46.86
C SER A 145 2.84 -68.34 -46.67
N GLY A 146 1.58 -68.74 -46.46
CA GLY A 146 1.12 -70.14 -46.49
C GLY A 146 0.61 -70.53 -47.86
#